data_AF-A0A959J4F2-F1
#
_entry.id   AF-A0A959J4F2-F1
#
_cell.length_a   1.000
_cell.length_b   1.000
_cell.length_c   1.000
_cell.angle_alpha   90.00
_cell.angle_beta   90.00
_cell.angle_gamma   90.00
#
_symmetry.space_group_name_H-M   'P 1'
#
loop_
_entity.id
_entity.type
_entity.pdbx_description
1 polymer ?
#
loop_
_entity_poly.entity_id
_entity_poly.type
_entity_poly.pdbx_seq_one_letter_code
_entity_poly.pdbx_strand_id
1 'polypeptide(L)'
;MAKRKGFSFAELSAMPVDFILKNLPFLVFLGFLAVVYIANSHYAERNVRKIQELHKEMKELRWFYMSLQSENMVNSMQSEVVDKVEDEGLKLQRGVVKKIVVSK
;
A
#
# COMPACT_ATOMS: atom_id res chain seq x y z
N MET A 1 -7.26 -52.52 60.66
CA MET A 1 -7.52 -52.67 59.21
C MET A 1 -7.99 -51.33 58.65
N ALA A 2 -7.13 -50.60 57.94
CA ALA A 2 -7.48 -49.32 57.32
C ALA A 2 -7.69 -49.54 55.81
N LYS A 3 -8.94 -49.48 55.36
CA LYS A 3 -9.31 -49.62 53.94
C LYS A 3 -8.95 -48.31 53.23
N ARG A 4 -7.74 -48.22 52.68
CA ARG A 4 -7.34 -47.13 51.78
C ARG A 4 -8.22 -47.22 50.53
N LYS A 5 -9.25 -46.37 50.44
CA LYS A 5 -9.96 -46.11 49.18
C LYS A 5 -8.93 -45.48 48.23
N GLY A 6 -8.44 -46.27 47.29
CA GLY A 6 -7.61 -45.76 46.20
C GLY A 6 -8.42 -44.80 45.35
N PHE A 7 -7.84 -43.64 45.07
CA PHE A 7 -8.36 -42.69 44.09
C PHE A 7 -8.41 -43.40 42.73
N SER A 8 -9.59 -43.51 42.14
CA SER A 8 -9.78 -44.28 40.90
C SER A 8 -9.31 -43.46 39.71
N PHE A 9 -8.48 -44.03 38.83
CA PHE A 9 -8.05 -43.40 37.57
C PHE A 9 -9.22 -42.97 36.67
N ALA A 10 -10.38 -43.64 36.80
CA ALA A 10 -11.60 -43.27 36.09
C ALA A 10 -12.17 -41.90 36.52
N GLU A 11 -12.00 -41.53 37.80
CA GLU A 11 -12.44 -40.22 38.32
C GLU A 11 -11.54 -39.10 37.80
N LEU A 12 -10.24 -39.36 37.62
CA LEU A 12 -9.28 -38.40 37.06
C LEU A 12 -9.54 -38.13 35.57
N SER A 13 -9.98 -39.15 34.81
CA SER A 13 -10.33 -39.00 33.39
C SER A 13 -11.74 -38.40 33.15
N ALA A 14 -12.62 -38.41 34.15
CA ALA A 14 -13.99 -37.88 34.01
C ALA A 14 -14.06 -36.35 34.19
N MET A 15 -13.25 -35.78 35.08
CA MET A 15 -13.23 -34.34 35.36
C MET A 15 -13.00 -33.43 34.12
N PRO A 16 -12.11 -33.77 33.17
CA PRO A 16 -11.89 -32.96 31.97
C PRO A 16 -13.10 -33.00 31.03
N VAL A 17 -13.75 -34.16 30.89
CA VAL A 17 -14.86 -34.37 29.95
C VAL A 17 -16.10 -33.61 30.41
N ASP A 18 -16.41 -33.64 31.70
CA ASP A 18 -17.53 -32.88 32.27
C ASP A 18 -17.34 -31.36 32.12
N PHE A 19 -16.10 -30.88 32.28
CA PHE A 19 -15.76 -29.47 32.06
C PHE A 19 -15.90 -29.07 30.58
N ILE A 20 -15.48 -29.92 29.65
CA ILE A 20 -15.60 -29.68 28.21
C ILE A 20 -17.08 -29.66 27.79
N LEU A 21 -17.89 -30.60 28.28
CA LEU A 21 -19.32 -30.66 27.98
C LEU A 21 -20.07 -29.45 28.53
N LYS A 22 -19.69 -28.94 29.71
CA LYS A 22 -20.29 -27.73 30.29
C LYS A 22 -19.92 -26.45 29.53
N ASN A 23 -18.75 -26.41 28.90
CA ASN A 23 -18.23 -25.27 28.13
C ASN A 23 -18.28 -25.49 26.61
N LEU A 24 -19.04 -26.47 26.15
CA LEU A 24 -19.21 -26.80 24.74
C LEU A 24 -19.57 -25.59 23.84
N PRO A 25 -20.52 -24.69 24.21
CA PRO A 25 -20.81 -23.51 23.38
C PRO A 25 -19.62 -22.55 23.24
N PHE A 26 -18.76 -22.46 24.26
CA PHE A 26 -17.54 -21.63 24.20
C PHE A 26 -16.48 -22.22 23.27
N LEU A 27 -16.35 -23.55 23.27
CA LEU A 27 -15.45 -24.27 22.34
C LEU A 27 -15.89 -24.10 20.88
N VAL A 28 -17.19 -24.19 20.62
CA VAL A 28 -17.77 -23.93 19.28
C VAL A 28 -17.53 -22.48 18.86
N PHE A 29 -17.68 -21.53 19.78
CA PHE A 29 -17.38 -20.12 19.52
C PHE A 29 -15.92 -19.90 19.14
N LEU A 30 -14.97 -20.52 19.85
CA LEU A 30 -13.55 -20.50 19.51
C LEU A 30 -13.27 -21.13 18.14
N GLY A 31 -13.91 -22.26 17.82
CA GLY A 31 -13.81 -22.89 16.51
C GLY A 31 -14.33 -21.98 15.38
N PHE A 32 -15.47 -21.32 15.60
CA PHE A 32 -16.00 -20.32 14.67
C PHE A 32 -15.01 -19.16 14.46
N LEU A 33 -14.44 -18.65 15.54
CA LEU A 33 -13.47 -17.55 15.49
C LEU A 33 -12.19 -17.95 14.75
N ALA A 34 -11.74 -19.20 14.91
CA ALA A 34 -10.63 -19.77 14.15
C ALA A 34 -10.93 -19.85 12.65
N VAL A 35 -12.13 -20.27 12.25
CA VAL A 35 -12.54 -20.28 10.84
C VAL A 35 -12.58 -18.87 10.26
N VAL A 36 -13.16 -17.91 10.98
CA VAL A 36 -13.19 -16.50 10.58
C VAL A 36 -11.77 -15.95 10.45
N TYR A 37 -10.86 -16.30 11.37
CA TYR A 37 -9.47 -15.89 11.31
C TYR A 37 -8.75 -16.43 10.07
N ILE A 38 -8.87 -17.72 9.79
CA ILE A 38 -8.27 -18.35 8.60
C ILE A 38 -8.79 -17.71 7.33
N ALA A 39 -10.11 -17.50 7.24
CA ALA A 39 -10.73 -16.83 6.12
C ALA A 39 -10.14 -15.42 5.93
N ASN A 40 -10.11 -14.62 6.99
CA ASN A 40 -9.60 -13.25 6.95
C ASN A 40 -8.11 -13.19 6.55
N SER A 41 -7.28 -14.11 7.05
CA SER A 41 -5.88 -14.23 6.66
C SER A 41 -5.71 -14.45 5.15
N HIS A 42 -6.54 -15.32 4.55
CA HIS A 42 -6.52 -15.56 3.11
C HIS A 42 -7.00 -14.35 2.28
N TYR A 43 -8.00 -13.61 2.78
CA TYR A 43 -8.42 -12.36 2.15
C TYR A 43 -7.34 -11.29 2.23
N ALA A 44 -6.67 -11.16 3.37
CA ALA A 44 -5.58 -10.21 3.56
C ALA A 44 -4.42 -10.47 2.58
N GLU A 45 -4.02 -11.73 2.42
CA GLU A 45 -2.95 -12.09 1.48
C GLU A 45 -3.30 -11.70 0.03
N ARG A 46 -4.52 -11.98 -0.41
CA ARG A 46 -4.98 -11.61 -1.76
C ARG A 46 -5.00 -10.09 -1.95
N ASN A 47 -5.42 -9.34 -0.93
CA ASN A 47 -5.47 -7.89 -0.99
C ASN A 47 -4.07 -7.27 -1.05
N VAL A 48 -3.11 -7.80 -0.29
CA VAL A 48 -1.72 -7.35 -0.33
C VAL A 48 -1.13 -7.49 -1.73
N ARG A 49 -1.36 -8.63 -2.40
CA ARG A 49 -0.88 -8.83 -3.78
C ARG A 49 -1.48 -7.83 -4.76
N LYS A 50 -2.79 -7.57 -4.68
CA LYS A 50 -3.47 -6.56 -5.50
C LYS A 50 -2.91 -5.15 -5.26
N ILE A 51 -2.64 -4.81 -4.01
CA ILE A 51 -2.04 -3.51 -3.66
C ILE A 51 -0.66 -3.38 -4.32
N GLN A 52 0.15 -4.44 -4.32
CA GLN A 52 1.47 -4.42 -4.97
C GLN A 52 1.37 -4.22 -6.48
N GLU A 53 0.43 -4.90 -7.15
CA GLU A 53 0.17 -4.74 -8.59
C GLU A 53 -0.26 -3.30 -8.91
N LEU A 54 -1.25 -2.76 -8.20
CA LEU A 54 -1.72 -1.38 -8.36
C LEU A 54 -0.60 -0.36 -8.11
N HIS A 55 0.25 -0.59 -7.12
CA HIS A 55 1.38 0.29 -6.82
C HIS A 55 2.42 0.29 -7.96
N LYS A 56 2.62 -0.86 -8.60
CA LYS A 56 3.50 -0.98 -9.77
C LYS A 56 2.95 -0.20 -10.95
N GLU A 57 1.66 -0.34 -11.26
CA GLU A 57 1.00 0.41 -12.34
C GLU A 57 1.06 1.92 -12.11
N MET A 58 0.77 2.38 -10.89
CA MET A 58 0.87 3.79 -10.53
C MET A 58 2.31 4.30 -10.68
N LYS A 59 3.31 3.49 -10.32
CA LYS A 59 4.72 3.85 -10.51
C LYS A 59 5.04 3.97 -11.99
N GLU A 60 4.66 3.01 -12.83
CA GLU A 60 4.88 3.05 -14.28
C GLU A 60 4.23 4.30 -14.91
N LEU A 61 2.99 4.61 -14.54
CA LEU A 61 2.29 5.80 -15.03
C LEU A 61 2.99 7.10 -14.60
N ARG A 62 3.46 7.16 -13.35
CA ARG A 62 4.24 8.31 -12.86
C ARG A 62 5.54 8.48 -13.62
N TRP A 63 6.22 7.39 -13.97
CA TRP A 63 7.44 7.44 -14.77
C TRP A 63 7.18 7.99 -16.18
N PHE A 64 6.10 7.53 -16.82
CA PHE A 64 5.70 8.04 -18.13
C PHE A 64 5.33 9.53 -18.10
N TYR A 65 4.65 9.98 -17.05
CA TYR A 65 4.36 11.40 -16.86
C TYR A 65 5.65 12.22 -16.69
N MET A 66 6.59 11.75 -15.86
CA MET A 66 7.86 12.45 -15.63
C MET A 66 8.71 12.51 -16.89
N SER A 67 8.73 11.46 -17.72
CA SER A 67 9.46 11.48 -18.99
C SER A 67 8.84 12.48 -19.97
N LEU A 68 7.52 12.48 -20.13
CA LEU A 68 6.82 13.46 -20.98
C LEU A 68 7.03 14.89 -20.49
N GLN A 69 6.97 15.12 -19.18
CA GLN A 69 7.22 16.44 -18.63
C GLN A 69 8.68 16.87 -18.84
N SER A 70 9.64 15.94 -18.74
CA SER A 70 11.04 16.22 -19.05
C SER A 70 11.24 16.59 -20.51
N GLU A 71 10.62 15.87 -21.46
CA GLU A 71 10.66 16.21 -22.88
C GLU A 71 10.05 17.58 -23.16
N ASN A 72 8.91 17.89 -22.51
CA ASN A 72 8.27 19.19 -22.66
C ASN A 72 9.12 20.32 -22.05
N MET A 73 9.79 20.06 -20.92
CA MET A 73 10.71 21.00 -20.29
C MET A 73 11.93 21.29 -21.17
N VAL A 74 12.51 20.27 -21.82
CA VAL A 74 13.61 20.45 -22.78
C VAL A 74 13.15 21.29 -23.97
N ASN A 75 11.99 20.98 -24.56
CA ASN A 75 11.42 21.77 -25.65
C ASN A 75 11.06 23.21 -25.24
N SER A 76 10.70 23.42 -23.97
CA SER A 76 10.37 24.73 -23.40
C SER A 76 11.61 25.48 -22.88
N MET A 77 12.80 24.86 -22.92
CA MET A 77 14.02 25.45 -22.41
C MET A 77 14.44 26.60 -23.34
N GLN A 78 14.68 27.77 -22.74
CA GLN A 78 14.98 28.99 -23.49
C GLN A 78 16.22 28.86 -24.37
N SER A 79 17.18 27.98 -24.05
CA SER A 79 18.34 27.72 -24.91
C SER A 79 17.96 27.00 -26.21
N GLU A 80 17.13 25.95 -26.14
CA GLU A 80 16.68 25.22 -27.34
C GLU A 80 15.76 26.06 -28.23
N VAL A 81 14.89 26.87 -27.61
CA VAL A 81 14.06 27.83 -28.36
C VAL A 81 14.95 28.84 -29.07
N VAL A 82 16.07 29.23 -28.50
CA VAL A 82 16.95 30.22 -29.11
C VAL A 82 17.74 29.62 -30.25
N ASP A 83 18.23 28.40 -30.10
CA ASP A 83 18.90 27.67 -31.17
C ASP A 83 17.94 27.39 -32.34
N LYS A 84 16.67 27.01 -32.08
CA LYS A 84 15.65 26.79 -33.14
C LYS A 84 15.23 28.07 -33.86
N VAL A 85 15.26 29.21 -33.20
CA VAL A 85 14.78 30.49 -33.75
C VAL A 85 15.95 31.36 -34.26
N GLU A 86 17.20 30.89 -34.08
CA GLU A 86 18.40 31.52 -34.65
C GLU A 86 18.42 31.46 -36.18
N ASP A 87 17.92 30.36 -36.76
CA ASP A 87 17.74 30.21 -38.22
C ASP A 87 16.72 31.21 -38.80
N GLU A 88 15.77 31.69 -38.00
CA GLU A 88 14.81 32.74 -38.37
C GLU A 88 15.37 34.17 -38.13
N GLY A 89 16.62 34.30 -37.70
CA GLY A 89 17.34 35.58 -37.53
C GLY A 89 16.97 36.36 -36.26
N LEU A 90 16.23 35.75 -35.34
CA LEU A 90 15.83 36.37 -34.08
C LEU A 90 16.90 36.15 -33.00
N LYS A 91 17.31 37.23 -32.32
CA LYS A 91 18.35 37.21 -31.27
C LYS A 91 17.75 37.48 -29.90
N LEU A 92 18.19 36.73 -28.89
CA LEU A 92 17.87 37.03 -27.48
C LEU A 92 18.34 38.43 -27.10
N GLN A 93 17.38 39.31 -26.79
CA GLN A 93 17.64 40.59 -26.15
C GLN A 93 17.89 40.36 -24.65
N ARG A 94 19.16 40.25 -24.24
CA ARG A 94 19.58 40.17 -22.82
C ARG A 94 19.63 41.54 -22.11
N GLY A 95 19.32 42.63 -22.80
CA GLY A 95 19.39 43.99 -22.27
C GLY A 95 18.12 44.41 -21.54
N VAL A 96 18.28 45.15 -20.44
CA VAL A 96 17.18 45.74 -19.65
C VAL A 96 16.25 46.56 -20.56
N VAL A 97 14.93 46.39 -20.38
CA VAL A 97 13.88 47.04 -21.18
C VAL A 97 14.11 48.55 -21.23
N LYS A 98 14.31 49.10 -22.43
CA LYS A 98 14.43 50.55 -22.60
C LYS A 98 13.03 51.18 -22.50
N LYS A 99 12.75 51.83 -21.37
CA LYS A 99 11.53 52.61 -21.18
C LYS A 99 11.59 53.84 -22.09
N ILE A 100 10.75 53.86 -23.12
CA ILE A 100 10.57 55.04 -23.96
C ILE A 100 9.68 55.99 -23.18
N VAL A 101 10.25 57.09 -22.68
CA VAL A 101 9.47 58.18 -22.08
C VAL A 101 9.24 59.21 -23.19
N VAL A 102 7.99 59.34 -23.62
CA VAL A 102 7.59 60.37 -24.58
C VAL A 102 7.51 61.69 -23.81
N SER A 103 8.39 62.63 -24.15
CA SER A 103 8.29 64.01 -23.66
C SER A 103 7.16 64.71 -24.43
N LYS A 104 6.28 65.39 -23.68
CA LYS A 104 5.12 66.10 -24.20
C LYS A 104 5.50 67.50 -24.65
#